data_AF-A0A9N9LWP2-F1
#
_entry.id   AF-A0A9N9LWP2-F1
#
_cell.length_a   1.000
_cell.length_b   1.000
_cell.length_c   1.000
_cell.angle_alpha   90.00
_cell.angle_beta   90.00
_cell.angle_gamma   90.00
#
_symmetry.space_group_name_H-M   'P 1'
#
loop_
_entity.id
_entity.type
_entity.pdbx_description
1 polymer ?
#
loop_
_entity_poly.entity_id
_entity_poly.type
_entity_poly.pdbx_seq_one_letter_code
_entity_poly.pdbx_strand_id
1 'polypeptide(L)'
;MTVVEDEKNKSEGLYVKGCRNLAGVLRKARSVEELKLGFQGRTKKSIHLILEAFQQDEFTFRHLRKVSFQYCTTTSKDLFDFLVRHKGSLKEVQLGGEGLRTHRRPNGGVHLEDGSIKDLFERLKAEMPACEMWVIGDLIGVESGERWLLEDRTRIEELRALGLVLGVKLDRS
;
A
#
# COMPACT_ATOMS: atom_id res chain seq x y z
N MET A 1 8.73 34.60 6.26
CA MET A 1 8.22 33.32 6.79
C MET A 1 6.83 32.97 6.25
N THR A 2 6.08 33.92 5.69
CA THR A 2 4.67 33.80 5.27
C THR A 2 4.40 33.14 3.90
N VAL A 3 5.30 33.28 2.92
CA VAL A 3 5.04 32.79 1.54
C VAL A 3 5.13 31.26 1.41
N VAL A 4 6.02 30.63 2.19
CA VAL A 4 6.23 29.17 2.16
C VAL A 4 5.08 28.40 2.82
N GLU A 5 4.44 29.00 3.83
CA GLU A 5 3.28 28.40 4.50
C GLU A 5 2.03 28.46 3.62
N ASP A 6 1.83 29.55 2.86
CA ASP A 6 0.72 29.67 1.91
C ASP A 6 0.81 28.68 0.74
N GLU A 7 2.00 28.46 0.18
CA GLU A 7 2.19 27.48 -0.90
C GLU A 7 2.01 26.04 -0.40
N LYS A 8 2.49 25.73 0.82
CA LYS A 8 2.29 24.42 1.45
C LYS A 8 0.80 24.14 1.67
N ASN A 9 0.07 25.09 2.25
CA ASN A 9 -1.37 24.98 2.49
C ASN A 9 -2.17 24.81 1.19
N LYS A 10 -1.79 25.53 0.13
CA LYS A 10 -2.42 25.40 -1.18
C LYS A 10 -2.17 24.02 -1.81
N SER A 11 -0.95 23.50 -1.70
CA SER A 11 -0.58 22.20 -2.23
C SER A 11 -1.31 21.05 -1.52
N GLU A 12 -1.50 21.17 -0.21
CA GLU A 12 -2.25 20.21 0.60
C GLU A 12 -3.74 20.23 0.25
N GLY A 13 -4.33 21.41 0.10
CA GLY A 13 -5.73 21.55 -0.35
C GLY A 13 -6.00 20.91 -1.72
N LEU A 14 -5.07 21.06 -2.67
CA LEU A 14 -5.15 20.42 -3.98
C LEU A 14 -5.05 18.89 -3.89
N TYR A 15 -4.16 18.39 -3.05
CA TYR A 15 -3.98 16.96 -2.82
C TYR A 15 -5.25 16.32 -2.22
N VAL A 16 -5.82 16.92 -1.17
CA VAL A 16 -7.08 16.46 -0.57
C VAL A 16 -8.21 16.41 -1.60
N LYS A 17 -8.35 17.46 -2.41
CA LYS A 17 -9.34 17.50 -3.50
C LYS A 17 -9.09 16.41 -4.54
N GLY A 18 -7.83 16.16 -4.90
CA GLY A 18 -7.42 15.10 -5.80
C GLY A 18 -7.82 13.71 -5.28
N CYS A 19 -7.53 13.40 -4.02
CA CYS A 19 -7.92 12.14 -3.38
C CYS A 19 -9.44 11.93 -3.40
N ARG A 20 -10.23 12.95 -3.03
CA ARG A 20 -11.70 12.88 -3.05
C ARG A 20 -12.25 12.65 -4.46
N ASN A 21 -11.73 13.36 -5.45
CA ASN A 21 -12.14 13.19 -6.84
C ASN A 21 -11.80 11.78 -7.35
N LEU A 22 -10.60 11.29 -7.07
CA LEU A 22 -10.17 9.95 -7.45
C LEU A 22 -11.07 8.88 -6.80
N ALA A 23 -11.35 8.99 -5.50
CA ALA A 23 -12.26 8.09 -4.81
C ALA A 23 -13.68 8.14 -5.42
N GLY A 24 -14.18 9.33 -5.75
CA GLY A 24 -15.47 9.51 -6.42
C GLY A 24 -15.55 8.84 -7.79
N VAL A 25 -14.48 8.91 -8.59
CA VAL A 25 -14.37 8.20 -9.87
C VAL A 25 -14.32 6.69 -9.65
N LEU A 26 -13.47 6.22 -8.74
CA LEU A 26 -13.33 4.79 -8.45
C LEU A 26 -14.63 4.17 -7.92
N ARG A 27 -15.40 4.91 -7.10
CA ARG A 27 -16.72 4.46 -6.62
C ARG A 27 -17.75 4.24 -7.73
N LYS A 28 -17.60 4.92 -8.87
CA LYS A 28 -18.46 4.72 -10.05
C LYS A 28 -18.04 3.51 -10.88
N ALA A 29 -16.80 3.04 -10.74
CA ALA A 29 -16.27 1.89 -11.45
C ALA A 29 -16.69 0.57 -10.75
N ARG A 30 -17.95 0.17 -10.94
CA ARG A 30 -18.55 -0.99 -10.23
C ARG A 30 -18.02 -2.35 -10.68
N SER A 31 -17.48 -2.45 -11.89
CA SER A 31 -16.98 -3.69 -12.50
C SER A 31 -15.46 -3.85 -12.41
N VAL A 32 -14.80 -3.13 -11.50
CA VAL A 32 -13.34 -3.23 -11.33
C VAL A 32 -12.99 -4.61 -10.79
N GLU A 33 -12.21 -5.37 -11.58
CA GLU A 33 -11.60 -6.63 -11.16
C GLU A 33 -10.17 -6.43 -10.64
N GLU A 34 -9.47 -5.41 -11.16
CA GLU A 34 -8.10 -5.11 -10.77
C GLU A 34 -7.95 -3.63 -10.43
N LEU A 35 -7.48 -3.35 -9.21
CA LEU A 35 -7.18 -2.00 -8.76
C LEU A 35 -5.67 -1.86 -8.53
N LYS A 36 -5.02 -1.07 -9.37
CA LYS A 36 -3.63 -0.66 -9.16
C LYS A 36 -3.60 0.81 -8.77
N LEU A 37 -3.20 1.10 -7.54
CA LEU A 37 -2.97 2.45 -7.06
C LEU A 37 -1.47 2.67 -6.90
N GLY A 38 -0.91 3.52 -7.74
CA GLY A 38 0.51 3.82 -7.76
C GLY A 38 0.75 5.30 -8.01
N PHE A 39 1.70 5.89 -7.27
CA PHE A 39 2.08 7.28 -7.47
C PHE A 39 3.42 7.37 -8.17
N GLN A 40 3.55 8.30 -9.10
CA GLN A 40 4.81 8.58 -9.75
C GLN A 40 5.36 9.87 -9.16
N GLY A 41 6.40 9.78 -8.36
CA GLY A 41 6.97 10.92 -7.68
C GLY A 41 8.30 10.59 -7.00
N ARG A 42 9.04 11.65 -6.63
CA ARG A 42 10.26 11.51 -5.83
C ARG A 42 9.95 11.11 -4.38
N THR A 43 8.77 11.47 -3.90
CA THR A 43 8.28 11.13 -2.56
C THR A 43 7.02 10.29 -2.67
N LYS A 44 6.90 9.31 -1.76
CA LYS A 44 5.69 8.50 -1.62
C LYS A 44 4.54 9.42 -1.18
N LYS A 45 3.34 9.10 -1.64
CA LYS A 45 2.12 9.83 -1.29
C LYS A 45 1.26 9.01 -0.36
N SER A 46 0.71 9.66 0.65
CA SER A 46 -0.27 9.00 1.51
C SER A 46 -1.45 8.53 0.66
N ILE A 47 -2.09 7.43 1.04
CA ILE A 47 -3.35 6.99 0.44
C ILE A 47 -4.48 6.93 1.45
N HIS A 48 -4.24 7.34 2.70
CA HIS A 48 -5.21 7.33 3.78
C HIS A 48 -6.56 7.93 3.34
N LEU A 49 -6.57 9.14 2.77
CA LEU A 49 -7.80 9.82 2.33
C LEU A 49 -8.55 9.07 1.22
N ILE A 50 -7.85 8.29 0.40
CA ILE A 50 -8.49 7.47 -0.64
C ILE A 50 -9.11 6.23 0.01
N LEU A 51 -8.38 5.57 0.92
CA LEU A 51 -8.87 4.38 1.64
C LEU A 51 -10.05 4.74 2.55
N GLU A 52 -9.96 5.84 3.30
CA GLU A 52 -11.03 6.38 4.15
C GLU A 52 -12.30 6.66 3.33
N ALA A 53 -12.17 7.25 2.14
CA ALA A 53 -13.31 7.49 1.26
C ALA A 53 -13.99 6.21 0.76
N PHE A 54 -13.31 5.06 0.77
CA PHE A 54 -13.93 3.76 0.53
C PHE A 54 -14.55 3.14 1.79
N GLN A 55 -14.15 3.60 2.99
CA GLN A 55 -14.80 3.22 4.25
C GLN A 55 -16.16 3.90 4.44
N GLN A 56 -16.39 5.05 3.80
CA GLN A 56 -17.69 5.71 3.77
C GLN A 56 -18.75 4.87 3.04
N ASP A 57 -19.93 4.75 3.64
CA ASP A 57 -21.14 4.08 3.13
C ASP A 57 -20.97 2.58 2.82
N GLU A 58 -20.10 1.86 3.54
CA GLU A 58 -19.86 0.42 3.36
C GLU A 58 -19.51 0.03 1.90
N PHE A 59 -18.89 0.95 1.16
CA PHE A 59 -18.59 0.73 -0.25
C PHE A 59 -17.63 -0.46 -0.44
N THR A 60 -17.97 -1.31 -1.42
CA THR A 60 -17.17 -2.47 -1.83
C THR A 60 -17.09 -2.58 -3.35
N PHE A 61 -15.92 -2.99 -3.84
CA PHE A 61 -15.75 -3.44 -5.22
C PHE A 61 -16.13 -4.92 -5.31
N ARG A 62 -17.35 -5.21 -5.77
CA ARG A 62 -17.92 -6.57 -5.78
C ARG A 62 -17.11 -7.60 -6.56
N HIS A 63 -16.37 -7.16 -7.57
CA HIS A 63 -15.63 -8.03 -8.49
C HIS A 63 -14.11 -7.93 -8.32
N LEU A 64 -13.63 -7.20 -7.31
CA LEU A 64 -12.20 -6.93 -7.14
C LEU A 64 -11.47 -8.21 -6.75
N ARG A 65 -10.65 -8.70 -7.67
CA ARG A 65 -9.83 -9.92 -7.56
C ARG A 65 -8.38 -9.59 -7.24
N LYS A 66 -7.87 -8.46 -7.72
CA LYS A 66 -6.48 -8.08 -7.55
C LYS A 66 -6.34 -6.63 -7.10
N VAL A 67 -5.50 -6.41 -6.09
CA VAL A 67 -5.12 -5.08 -5.64
C VAL A 67 -3.60 -4.95 -5.65
N SER A 68 -3.10 -3.83 -6.14
CA SER A 68 -1.69 -3.45 -6.04
C SER A 68 -1.53 -2.03 -5.55
N PHE A 69 -0.71 -1.84 -4.51
CA PHE A 69 -0.33 -0.54 -3.98
C PHE A 69 1.15 -0.31 -4.23
N GLN A 70 1.52 0.84 -4.82
CA GLN A 70 2.91 1.15 -5.17
C GLN A 70 3.22 2.61 -4.85
N TYR A 71 4.44 2.88 -4.40
CA TYR A 71 4.91 4.26 -4.16
C TYR A 71 4.01 5.08 -3.20
N CYS A 72 3.46 4.44 -2.18
CA CYS A 72 2.53 5.08 -1.26
C CYS A 72 2.91 4.91 0.20
N THR A 73 2.36 5.79 1.04
CA THR A 73 2.35 5.67 2.50
C THR A 73 0.92 5.46 2.99
N THR A 74 0.73 4.74 4.09
CA THR A 74 -0.58 4.49 4.71
C THR A 74 -0.40 4.00 6.14
N THR A 75 -1.47 3.86 6.91
CA THR A 75 -1.46 3.14 8.19
C THR A 75 -1.62 1.63 7.98
N SER A 76 -1.13 0.82 8.92
CA SER A 76 -1.39 -0.63 8.92
C SER A 76 -2.89 -0.92 9.01
N LYS A 77 -3.61 -0.12 9.81
CA LYS A 77 -5.05 -0.24 10.02
C LYS A 77 -5.86 0.02 8.75
N ASP A 78 -5.63 1.14 8.05
CA ASP A 78 -6.44 1.48 6.88
C ASP A 78 -6.25 0.49 5.74
N LEU A 79 -5.00 0.03 5.57
CA LEU A 79 -4.68 -0.97 4.56
C LEU A 79 -5.36 -2.32 4.90
N PHE A 80 -5.29 -2.76 6.16
CA PHE A 80 -5.99 -3.96 6.62
C PHE A 80 -7.50 -3.86 6.42
N ASP A 81 -8.12 -2.78 6.90
CA ASP A 81 -9.58 -2.58 6.86
C ASP A 81 -10.08 -2.55 5.40
N PHE A 82 -9.33 -1.89 4.51
CA PHE A 82 -9.66 -1.88 3.08
C PHE A 82 -9.59 -3.28 2.46
N LEU A 83 -8.51 -4.03 2.72
CA LEU A 83 -8.30 -5.35 2.10
C LEU A 83 -9.30 -6.39 2.60
N VAL A 84 -9.51 -6.49 3.91
CA VAL A 84 -10.42 -7.47 4.53
C VAL A 84 -11.87 -7.25 4.10
N ARG A 85 -12.28 -6.01 3.85
CA ARG A 85 -13.60 -5.73 3.30
C ARG A 85 -13.86 -6.43 1.96
N HIS A 86 -12.80 -6.70 1.18
CA HIS A 86 -12.89 -7.37 -0.11
C HIS A 86 -12.60 -8.88 -0.02
N LYS A 87 -12.56 -9.48 1.17
CA LYS A 87 -12.17 -10.88 1.36
C LYS A 87 -12.99 -11.91 0.56
N GLY A 88 -14.23 -11.59 0.23
CA GLY A 88 -15.09 -12.47 -0.58
C GLY A 88 -14.66 -12.57 -2.05
N SER A 89 -14.10 -11.49 -2.61
CA SER A 89 -13.75 -11.41 -4.04
C SER A 89 -12.24 -11.44 -4.29
N LEU A 90 -11.46 -10.90 -3.37
CA LEU A 90 -10.03 -10.67 -3.53
C LEU A 90 -9.25 -12.00 -3.51
N LYS A 91 -8.36 -12.16 -4.50
CA LYS A 91 -7.51 -13.34 -4.71
C LYS A 91 -6.04 -13.01 -4.62
N GLU A 92 -5.66 -11.78 -4.96
CA GLU A 92 -4.26 -11.35 -4.99
C GLU A 92 -4.10 -9.95 -4.41
N VAL A 93 -3.15 -9.80 -3.50
CA VAL A 93 -2.66 -8.52 -2.99
C VAL A 93 -1.19 -8.39 -3.31
N GLN A 94 -0.79 -7.26 -3.89
CA GLN A 94 0.61 -6.90 -4.08
C GLN A 94 0.92 -5.59 -3.36
N LEU A 95 1.83 -5.63 -2.40
CA LEU A 95 2.41 -4.44 -1.78
C LEU A 95 3.76 -4.13 -2.41
N GLY A 96 3.82 -2.97 -3.04
CA GLY A 96 4.99 -2.41 -3.71
C GLY A 96 5.07 -2.68 -5.21
N GLY A 97 6.10 -2.10 -5.82
CA GLY A 97 6.47 -2.26 -7.23
C GLY A 97 7.97 -2.05 -7.47
N GLU A 98 8.43 -2.31 -8.69
CA GLU A 98 9.83 -2.08 -9.12
C GLU A 98 10.30 -0.64 -8.87
N GLY A 99 9.36 0.30 -8.93
CA GLY A 99 9.62 1.72 -8.74
C GLY A 99 10.22 2.39 -9.97
N LEU A 100 10.82 3.58 -9.78
CA LEU A 100 11.49 4.29 -10.87
C LEU A 100 12.88 3.71 -11.10
N ARG A 101 13.15 3.25 -12.33
CA ARG A 101 14.42 2.62 -12.76
C ARG A 101 15.67 3.50 -12.64
N THR A 102 15.53 4.75 -12.19
CA THR A 102 16.64 5.70 -12.02
C THR A 102 17.37 5.56 -10.69
N HIS A 103 16.87 4.75 -9.75
CA HIS A 103 17.51 4.53 -8.45
C HIS A 103 18.19 3.16 -8.41
N ARG A 104 19.41 3.10 -7.85
CA ARG A 104 20.18 1.84 -7.65
C ARG A 104 19.48 0.83 -6.71
N ARG A 105 18.33 1.17 -6.14
CA ARG A 105 17.54 0.32 -5.23
C ARG A 105 16.06 0.47 -5.54
N PRO A 106 15.26 -0.61 -5.42
CA PRO A 106 13.80 -0.54 -5.53
C PRO A 106 13.22 0.51 -4.58
N ASN A 107 12.39 1.42 -5.10
CA ASN A 107 11.73 2.48 -4.32
C ASN A 107 10.20 2.51 -4.55
N GLY A 108 9.66 1.49 -5.21
CA GLY A 108 8.24 1.39 -5.51
C GLY A 108 7.40 0.78 -4.39
N GLY A 109 7.98 0.52 -3.23
CA GLY A 109 7.33 -0.16 -2.11
C GLY A 109 6.26 0.66 -1.38
N VAL A 110 5.81 0.15 -0.24
CA VAL A 110 4.75 0.74 0.59
C VAL A 110 5.31 1.02 1.97
N HIS A 111 5.11 2.23 2.48
CA HIS A 111 5.51 2.58 3.85
C HIS A 111 4.28 2.63 4.76
N LEU A 112 4.37 1.95 5.89
CA LEU A 112 3.40 2.05 6.96
C LEU A 112 3.84 3.17 7.90
N GLU A 113 3.02 4.22 8.01
CA GLU A 113 3.26 5.35 8.92
C GLU A 113 3.12 4.92 10.38
N ASP A 114 2.23 3.96 10.63
CA ASP A 114 2.01 3.30 11.92
C ASP A 114 1.94 1.77 11.78
N GLY A 115 2.12 1.08 12.91
CA GLY A 115 2.01 -0.38 13.00
C GLY A 115 3.15 -1.15 12.33
N SER A 116 2.98 -2.48 12.26
CA SER A 116 3.98 -3.42 11.76
C SER A 116 3.55 -4.06 10.43
N ILE A 117 4.52 -4.24 9.54
CA ILE A 117 4.39 -4.99 8.28
C ILE A 117 4.13 -6.47 8.61
N LYS A 118 4.88 -7.03 9.57
CA LYS A 118 4.72 -8.41 10.01
C LYS A 118 3.30 -8.63 10.55
N ASP A 119 2.86 -7.79 11.49
CA ASP A 119 1.53 -7.91 12.10
C ASP A 119 0.42 -7.73 11.06
N LEU A 120 0.58 -6.80 10.12
CA LEU A 120 -0.34 -6.63 8.99
C LEU A 120 -0.52 -7.95 8.23
N PHE A 121 0.58 -8.59 7.81
CA PHE A 121 0.50 -9.83 7.06
C PHE A 121 -0.01 -11.01 7.89
N GLU A 122 0.31 -11.09 9.17
CA GLU A 122 -0.26 -12.11 10.07
C GLU A 122 -1.78 -11.98 10.19
N ARG A 123 -2.28 -10.75 10.42
CA ARG A 123 -3.72 -10.47 10.49
C ARG A 123 -4.40 -10.74 9.15
N LEU A 124 -3.82 -10.29 8.04
CA LEU A 124 -4.37 -10.54 6.70
C LEU A 124 -4.43 -12.05 6.40
N LYS A 125 -3.41 -12.83 6.79
CA LYS A 125 -3.41 -14.27 6.55
C LYS A 125 -4.47 -14.99 7.38
N ALA A 126 -4.72 -14.52 8.61
CA ALA A 126 -5.79 -15.05 9.46
C ALA A 126 -7.18 -14.76 8.86
N GLU A 127 -7.43 -13.55 8.36
CA GLU A 127 -8.73 -13.15 7.80
C GLU A 127 -8.96 -13.63 6.37
N MET A 128 -7.89 -13.79 5.59
CA MET A 128 -7.94 -14.05 4.14
C MET A 128 -6.96 -15.15 3.74
N PRO A 129 -7.06 -16.38 4.29
CA PRO A 129 -6.06 -17.43 4.12
C PRO A 129 -5.87 -17.88 2.66
N ALA A 130 -6.93 -17.77 1.84
CA ALA A 130 -6.93 -18.13 0.42
C ALA A 130 -6.42 -17.02 -0.50
N CYS A 131 -6.15 -15.82 0.01
CA CYS A 131 -5.62 -14.72 -0.78
C CYS A 131 -4.10 -14.85 -0.91
N GLU A 132 -3.59 -14.79 -2.14
CA GLU A 132 -2.15 -14.71 -2.38
C GLU A 132 -1.63 -13.31 -2.03
N MET A 133 -0.49 -13.26 -1.35
CA MET A 133 0.13 -12.01 -0.94
C MET A 133 1.54 -11.92 -1.49
N TRP A 134 1.78 -10.84 -2.22
CA TRP A 134 3.01 -10.57 -2.93
C TRP A 134 3.62 -9.28 -2.43
N VAL A 135 4.95 -9.27 -2.38
CA VAL A 135 5.73 -8.12 -1.97
C VAL A 135 6.87 -7.89 -2.94
N ILE A 136 7.18 -6.61 -3.18
CA ILE A 136 8.30 -6.18 -4.00
C ILE A 136 8.70 -4.77 -3.56
N GLY A 137 9.97 -4.44 -3.71
CA GLY A 137 10.48 -3.12 -3.38
C GLY A 137 10.73 -2.92 -1.90
N ASP A 138 10.57 -1.67 -1.44
CA ASP A 138 10.87 -1.27 -0.07
C ASP A 138 9.60 -1.19 0.80
N LEU A 139 9.37 -2.22 1.62
CA LEU A 139 8.33 -2.15 2.65
C LEU A 139 8.96 -1.63 3.94
N ILE A 140 8.46 -0.52 4.47
CA ILE A 140 9.00 0.13 5.67
C ILE A 140 7.88 0.37 6.68
N GLY A 141 8.02 -0.10 7.91
CA GLY A 141 7.20 0.33 9.04
C GLY A 141 7.92 1.45 9.77
N VAL A 142 7.42 2.68 9.65
CA VAL A 142 8.08 3.87 10.20
C VAL A 142 8.09 3.82 11.73
N GLU A 143 6.94 3.51 12.34
CA GLU A 143 6.80 3.37 13.79
C GLU A 143 7.48 2.10 14.32
N SER A 144 7.28 0.95 13.64
CA SER A 144 7.85 -0.34 14.09
C SER A 144 9.36 -0.46 13.86
N GLY A 145 9.94 0.38 12.99
CA GLY A 145 11.34 0.30 12.56
C GLY A 145 11.63 -0.86 11.59
N GLU A 146 10.60 -1.59 11.14
CA GLU A 146 10.76 -2.72 10.22
C GLU A 146 11.13 -2.24 8.81
N ARG A 147 11.99 -3.01 8.14
CA ARG A 147 12.39 -2.72 6.76
C ARG A 147 12.64 -3.99 5.98
N TRP A 148 11.85 -4.21 4.93
CA TRP A 148 12.03 -5.31 3.99
C TRP A 148 12.41 -4.72 2.63
N LEU A 149 13.50 -5.21 2.05
CA LEU A 149 14.01 -4.78 0.75
C LEU A 149 14.03 -5.99 -0.17
N LEU A 150 13.19 -5.93 -1.21
CA LEU A 150 12.97 -7.04 -2.13
C LEU A 150 13.24 -6.55 -3.54
N GLU A 151 14.24 -7.14 -4.19
CA GLU A 151 14.58 -6.85 -5.59
C GLU A 151 13.55 -7.44 -6.54
N ASP A 152 13.13 -8.67 -6.25
CA ASP A 152 12.14 -9.41 -7.02
C ASP A 152 10.80 -9.47 -6.31
N ARG A 153 9.78 -9.81 -7.10
CA ARG A 153 8.45 -10.12 -6.58
C ARG A 153 8.47 -11.46 -5.85
N THR A 154 8.25 -11.43 -4.53
CA THR A 154 8.29 -12.62 -3.66
C THR A 154 6.93 -12.87 -3.01
N ARG A 155 6.56 -14.14 -2.81
CA ARG A 155 5.37 -14.49 -2.02
C ARG A 155 5.66 -14.38 -0.52
N ILE A 156 4.68 -13.96 0.26
CA ILE A 156 4.83 -13.88 1.73
C ILE A 156 5.14 -15.24 2.36
N GLU A 157 4.56 -16.31 1.82
CA GLU A 157 4.81 -17.68 2.28
C GLU A 157 6.26 -18.11 2.04
N GLU A 158 6.89 -17.66 0.95
CA GLU A 158 8.30 -17.93 0.65
C GLU A 158 9.20 -17.19 1.65
N LEU A 159 8.88 -15.92 1.96
CA LEU A 159 9.60 -15.16 2.98
C LEU A 159 9.50 -15.80 4.37
N ARG A 160 8.33 -16.36 4.72
CA ARG A 160 8.12 -17.13 5.95
C ARG A 160 8.96 -18.39 5.97
N ALA A 161 8.95 -19.17 4.89
CA ALA A 161 9.72 -20.41 4.78
C ALA A 161 11.24 -20.16 4.91
N LEU A 162 11.71 -19.00 4.45
CA LEU A 162 13.10 -18.58 4.56
C LEU A 162 13.46 -17.98 5.94
N GLY A 163 12.51 -17.90 6.88
CA GLY A 163 12.71 -17.26 8.18
C GLY A 163 12.94 -15.75 8.11
N LEU A 164 12.72 -15.12 6.95
CA LEU A 164 13.01 -13.71 6.67
C LEU A 164 11.94 -12.74 7.22
N VAL A 165 10.96 -13.25 7.97
CA VAL A 165 9.91 -12.45 8.64
C VAL A 165 10.43 -11.83 9.95
N LEU A 166 11.67 -12.10 10.36
CA LEU A 166 12.31 -11.53 11.54
C LEU A 166 13.55 -10.71 11.16
N GLY A 167 13.37 -9.42 10.87
CA GLY A 167 14.41 -8.41 11.05
C GLY A 167 15.73 -8.55 10.25
N VAL A 168 15.73 -9.09 9.02
CA VAL A 168 16.99 -9.26 8.26
C VAL A 168 17.17 -8.20 7.18
N LYS A 169 18.19 -7.34 7.38
CA LYS A 169 18.96 -6.70 6.31
C LYS A 169 19.56 -7.78 5.40
N LEU A 170 19.28 -7.73 4.10
CA LEU A 170 20.25 -8.18 3.10
C LEU A 170 20.78 -6.94 2.38
N ASP A 171 21.87 -6.39 2.91
CA ASP A 171 22.82 -5.65 2.09
C ASP A 171 23.64 -6.72 1.35
N ARG A 172 23.42 -6.84 0.03
CA ARG A 172 24.37 -7.46 -0.87
C ARG A 172 24.66 -6.49 -2.00
N SER A 173 25.39 -5.43 -1.68
CA SER A 173 26.48 -4.82 -2.50
C SER A 173 26.91 -3.47 -1.92
#